data_AF-A0A2S9G5S9-F1
#
_entry.id   AF-A0A2S9G5S9-F1
#
_cell.length_a   1.000
_cell.length_b   1.000
_cell.length_c   1.000
_cell.angle_alpha   90.00
_cell.angle_beta   90.00
_cell.angle_gamma   90.00
#
_symmetry.space_group_name_H-M   'P 1'
#
loop_
_entity.id
_entity.type
_entity.pdbx_description
1 polymer ?
#
loop_
_entity_poly.entity_id
_entity_poly.type
_entity_poly.pdbx_seq_one_letter_code
_entity_poly.pdbx_strand_id
1 'polypeptide(L)'
;TAALFSTSLKEKFLELLPNRIITDSIGSSETGFGGTSIVAKGESHTGGPRVTIDKNTKVLDEDGNEVVPGSGVRGIIAKCGHIP
;
A
#
# COMPACT_ATOMS: atom_id res chain seq x y z
N THR A 1 -0.32 -8.57 -11.31
CA THR A 1 0.44 -7.35 -11.64
C THR A 1 -0.33 -6.13 -11.16
N ALA A 2 0.26 -5.34 -10.27
CA ALA A 2 -0.24 -4.03 -9.88
C ALA A 2 0.78 -2.97 -10.33
N ALA A 3 0.32 -1.76 -10.62
CA ALA A 3 1.18 -0.63 -10.96
C ALA A 3 0.88 0.51 -9.98
N LEU A 4 1.92 1.17 -9.49
CA LEU A 4 1.74 2.34 -8.66
C LEU A 4 1.18 3.49 -9.50
N PHE A 5 0.10 4.10 -9.04
CA PHE A 5 -0.43 5.27 -9.72
C PHE A 5 0.38 6.52 -9.32
N SER A 6 1.04 7.13 -10.31
CA SER A 6 1.90 8.31 -10.15
C SER A 6 1.22 9.43 -9.36
N THR A 7 1.94 9.96 -8.36
CA THR A 7 1.50 11.10 -7.54
C THR A 7 1.14 12.31 -8.40
N SER A 8 1.99 12.66 -9.37
CA SER A 8 1.76 13.82 -10.25
C SER A 8 0.49 13.69 -11.09
N LEU A 9 0.11 12.46 -11.45
CA LEU A 9 -1.13 12.22 -12.18
C LEU A 9 -2.33 12.27 -11.24
N LYS A 10 -2.24 11.70 -10.04
CA LYS A 10 -3.32 11.79 -9.03
C LYS A 10 -3.67 13.25 -8.74
N GLU A 11 -2.67 14.11 -8.55
CA GLU A 11 -2.85 15.55 -8.35
C GLU A 11 -3.59 16.20 -9.51
N LYS A 12 -3.13 15.97 -10.75
CA LYS A 12 -3.79 16.50 -11.95
C LYS A 12 -5.23 16.02 -12.11
N PHE A 13 -5.51 14.76 -11.78
CA PHE A 13 -6.88 14.23 -11.78
C PHE A 13 -7.76 14.92 -10.73
N LEU A 14 -7.25 15.18 -9.53
CA LEU A 14 -7.98 15.86 -8.46
C LEU A 14 -8.15 17.37 -8.71
N GLU A 15 -7.26 17.99 -9.48
CA GLU A 15 -7.46 19.36 -9.98
C GLU A 15 -8.67 19.44 -10.92
N LEU A 16 -8.76 18.52 -11.88
CA LEU A 16 -9.81 18.48 -12.90
C LEU A 16 -11.15 17.92 -12.36
N LEU A 17 -11.09 16.99 -11.41
CA LEU A 17 -12.23 16.29 -10.84
C LEU A 17 -12.25 16.44 -9.31
N PRO A 18 -12.49 17.65 -8.79
CA PRO A 18 -12.28 17.99 -7.37
C PRO A 18 -13.20 17.24 -6.40
N ASN A 19 -14.34 16.74 -6.88
CA ASN A 19 -15.34 16.03 -6.07
C ASN A 19 -15.18 14.50 -6.16
N ARG A 20 -13.97 14.01 -6.47
CA ARG A 20 -13.67 12.57 -6.61
C ARG A 20 -12.64 12.14 -5.60
N ILE A 21 -12.71 10.85 -5.28
CA ILE A 21 -11.75 10.13 -4.45
C ILE A 21 -11.03 9.15 -5.35
N ILE A 22 -9.71 9.09 -5.23
CA ILE A 22 -8.88 8.09 -5.90
C ILE A 22 -8.53 7.02 -4.87
N THR A 23 -8.86 5.78 -5.19
CA THR A 23 -8.52 4.61 -4.37
C THR A 23 -7.51 3.77 -5.14
N ASP A 24 -6.31 3.64 -4.59
CA ASP A 24 -5.20 2.87 -5.15
C ASP A 24 -4.96 1.64 -4.28
N SER A 25 -5.32 0.46 -4.78
CA SER A 25 -5.26 -0.81 -4.04
C SER A 25 -4.14 -1.68 -4.58
N ILE A 26 -3.26 -2.14 -3.69
CA ILE A 26 -2.22 -3.11 -4.03
C ILE A 26 -2.59 -4.50 -3.54
N GLY A 27 -2.22 -5.51 -4.32
CA GLY A 27 -2.44 -6.92 -3.99
C GLY A 27 -1.77 -7.84 -4.99
N SER A 28 -1.55 -9.08 -4.58
CA SER A 28 -1.01 -10.15 -5.42
C SER A 28 -1.97 -11.34 -5.39
N SER A 29 -1.90 -12.22 -6.39
CA SER A 29 -2.67 -13.47 -6.42
C SER A 29 -2.28 -14.39 -5.26
N GLU A 30 -1.04 -14.29 -4.81
CA GLU A 30 -0.42 -15.13 -3.79
C GLU A 30 -0.70 -14.61 -2.37
N THR A 31 -0.62 -13.29 -2.16
CA THR A 31 -0.84 -12.69 -0.83
C THR A 31 -2.27 -12.19 -0.62
N GLY A 32 -3.03 -12.03 -1.71
CA GLY A 32 -4.31 -11.33 -1.71
C GLY A 32 -4.13 -9.81 -1.60
N PHE A 33 -5.12 -9.16 -0.99
CA PHE A 33 -5.15 -7.72 -0.75
C PHE A 33 -4.00 -7.29 0.17
N GLY A 34 -3.07 -6.49 -0.35
CA GLY A 34 -1.92 -5.96 0.38
C GLY A 34 -2.21 -4.60 1.05
N GLY A 35 -3.28 -3.92 0.62
CA GLY A 35 -3.86 -2.73 1.24
C GLY A 35 -4.25 -1.65 0.24
N THR A 36 -4.79 -0.54 0.75
CA THR A 36 -5.34 0.56 -0.06
C THR A 36 -4.81 1.91 0.41
N SER A 37 -4.47 2.77 -0.55
CA SER A 37 -4.25 4.21 -0.37
C SER A 37 -5.46 4.97 -0.89
N ILE A 38 -5.97 5.90 -0.09
CA ILE A 38 -7.09 6.78 -0.45
C ILE A 38 -6.53 8.19 -0.59
N VAL A 39 -6.87 8.85 -1.70
CA VAL A 39 -6.39 10.19 -2.03
C VAL A 39 -7.57 11.07 -2.43
N ALA A 40 -7.80 12.14 -1.66
CA ALA A 40 -8.76 13.19 -1.96
C ALA A 40 -8.10 14.56 -2.07
N LYS A 41 -8.76 15.50 -2.75
CA LYS A 41 -8.28 16.88 -2.89
C LYS A 41 -8.19 17.57 -1.53
N GLY A 42 -7.05 18.18 -1.23
CA GLY A 42 -6.82 18.94 0.02
C GLY A 42 -6.28 18.11 1.19
N GLU A 43 -6.15 16.79 1.04
CA GLU A 43 -5.42 15.95 2.00
C GLU A 43 -3.91 15.95 1.70
N SER A 44 -3.09 15.89 2.74
CA SER A 44 -1.63 15.81 2.62
C SER A 44 -1.20 14.39 2.23
N HIS A 45 -0.75 14.23 0.99
CA HIS A 45 -0.25 12.96 0.45
C HIS A 45 1.27 13.03 0.25
N THR A 46 2.05 13.10 1.33
CA THR A 46 3.52 13.15 1.22
C THR A 46 4.12 11.74 1.12
N GLY A 47 4.67 11.41 -0.06
CA GLY A 47 5.40 10.17 -0.32
C GLY A 47 4.69 9.18 -1.24
N GLY A 48 5.31 8.01 -1.46
CA GLY A 48 4.66 6.89 -2.14
C GLY A 48 3.46 6.36 -1.36
N PRO A 49 2.59 5.54 -1.97
CA PRO A 49 1.39 5.03 -1.30
C PRO A 49 1.77 4.35 0.01
N ARG A 50 1.27 4.90 1.13
CA ARG A 50 1.30 4.24 2.42
C ARG A 50 0.12 3.28 2.46
N VAL A 51 0.45 2.02 2.68
CA VAL A 51 -0.49 0.93 2.61
C VAL A 51 -0.76 0.46 4.02
N THR A 52 -2.02 0.49 4.43
CA THR A 52 -2.42 -0.07 5.72
C THR A 52 -2.41 -1.58 5.61
N ILE A 53 -1.48 -2.20 6.33
CA ILE A 53 -1.30 -3.65 6.43
C ILE A 53 -2.34 -4.21 7.40
N ASP A 54 -3.07 -5.25 7.02
CA ASP A 54 -4.04 -5.91 7.89
C ASP A 54 -3.38 -6.88 8.91
N LYS A 55 -4.17 -7.42 9.84
CA LYS A 55 -3.65 -8.33 10.89
C LYS A 55 -3.07 -9.65 10.36
N ASN A 56 -3.35 -10.01 9.12
CA ASN A 56 -2.93 -11.27 8.49
C ASN A 56 -1.76 -11.06 7.54
N THR A 57 -1.11 -9.91 7.60
CA THR A 57 -0.01 -9.56 6.72
C THR A 57 1.19 -9.14 7.56
N LYS A 58 2.36 -9.69 7.22
CA LYS A 58 3.63 -9.46 7.91
C LYS A 58 4.70 -9.00 6.92
N VAL A 59 5.74 -8.35 7.44
CA VAL A 59 6.96 -8.05 6.67
C VAL A 59 8.03 -8.99 7.19
N LEU A 60 8.62 -9.80 6.31
CA LEU A 60 9.68 -10.75 6.64
C LEU A 60 11.01 -10.26 6.09
N ASP A 61 12.09 -10.45 6.84
CA ASP A 61 13.45 -10.28 6.32
C ASP A 61 13.87 -11.46 5.42
N GLU A 62 15.10 -11.40 4.91
CA GLU A 62 15.65 -12.44 4.02
C GLU A 62 15.80 -13.80 4.71
N ASP A 63 15.87 -13.84 6.04
CA ASP A 63 15.97 -15.05 6.86
C ASP A 63 14.58 -15.59 7.27
N GLY A 64 13.50 -14.90 6.89
CA GLY A 64 12.12 -15.27 7.17
C GLY A 64 11.61 -14.80 8.54
N ASN A 65 12.33 -13.94 9.26
CA ASN A 65 11.90 -13.38 10.54
C ASN A 65 11.03 -12.13 10.36
N GLU A 66 10.10 -11.89 11.29
CA GLU A 66 9.28 -10.68 11.25
C GLU A 66 10.10 -9.41 11.50
N VAL A 67 9.94 -8.43 10.60
CA VAL A 67 10.56 -7.11 10.72
C VAL A 67 9.79 -6.24 11.71
N VAL A 68 10.50 -5.64 12.66
CA VAL A 68 9.93 -4.69 13.62
C VAL A 68 9.57 -3.37 12.92
N PRO A 69 8.34 -2.85 13.07
CA PRO A 69 7.93 -1.56 12.49
C PRO A 69 8.85 -0.41 12.95
N GLY A 70 9.30 0.41 11.99
CA GLY A 70 10.18 1.56 12.27
C GLY A 70 11.66 1.21 12.44
N SER A 71 12.05 -0.07 12.33
CA SER A 71 13.45 -0.50 12.41
C SER A 71 14.32 -0.02 11.25
N GLY A 72 13.71 0.39 10.13
CA GLY A 72 14.43 0.73 8.89
C GLY A 72 14.90 -0.48 8.08
N VAL A 73 14.70 -1.69 8.60
CA VAL A 73 14.98 -2.94 7.86
C VAL A 73 13.93 -3.11 6.77
N ARG A 74 14.39 -3.39 5.55
CA ARG A 74 13.53 -3.72 4.41
C ARG A 74 13.22 -5.21 4.43
N GLY A 75 12.00 -5.55 4.02
CA GLY A 75 11.58 -6.95 3.89
C GLY A 75 10.54 -7.18 2.80
N ILE A 76 10.05 -8.41 2.73
CA ILE A 76 9.04 -8.90 1.79
C ILE A 76 7.69 -8.98 2.52
N ILE A 77 6.62 -8.59 1.84
CA ILE A 77 5.25 -8.72 2.36
C ILE A 77 4.80 -10.19 2.25
N ALA A 78 4.34 -10.75 3.36
CA ALA A 78 3.88 -12.14 3.45
C ALA A 78 2.48 -12.22 4.10
N LYS A 79 1.67 -13.19 3.66
CA LYS A 79 0.39 -13.53 4.29
C LYS A 79 0.62 -14.51 5.43
N CYS A 80 -0.06 -14.35 6.56
CA CYS A 80 -0.04 -15.25 7.70
C CYS A 80 -1.46 -15.62 8.16
N GLY A 81 -1.56 -16.56 9.10
CA GLY A 81 -2.83 -17.10 9.58
C GLY A 81 -3.30 -18.30 8.75
N HIS A 82 -4.61 -18.43 8.54
CA HIS A 82 -5.17 -19.55 7.78
C HIS A 82 -4.93 -19.34 6.27
N ILE A 83 -3.99 -20.10 5.72
CA ILE A 83 -3.67 -20.14 4.29
C ILE A 83 -4.23 -21.47 3.75
N PRO A 84 -5.31 -21.45 2.94
CA PRO A 84 -5.90 -22.66 2.37
C PRO A 84 -5.05 -23.28 1.27
#